data_AF-A0A5J6HNX4-F1
#
_entry.id   AF-A0A5J6HNX4-F1
#
_cell.length_a   1.000
_cell.length_b   1.000
_cell.length_c   1.000
_cell.angle_alpha   90.00
_cell.angle_beta   90.00
_cell.angle_gamma   90.00
#
_symmetry.space_group_name_H-M   'P 1'
#
loop_
_entity.id
_entity.type
_entity.pdbx_description
1 polymer ?
#
loop_
_entity_poly.entity_id
_entity_poly.type
_entity_poly.pdbx_seq_one_letter_code
_entity_poly.pdbx_strand_id
1 'polypeptide(L)'
;MAAADRERDNRAEPRSPRFRLDQPRTPRPKLLPDYDPEAFGRLSERIARFLGTGRFIVWMTVVIILWVVWNIAAPDHLRFDQYPFIFLTLMLSLQASYAAPLILLAQNRQDDRDRVNLEQDRKQNERSIADTEYLTREIASLRMGLGEVATRDWIRSELQDLVKELEEQRIEQRAEKRVVFPSEGVRGRDVGDR
;
A
#
# COMPACT_ATOMS: atom_id res chain seq x y z
N MET A 1 -59.44 -69.58 18.94
CA MET A 1 -58.45 -70.15 19.87
C MET A 1 -57.10 -70.20 19.17
N ALA A 2 -56.13 -69.41 19.65
CA ALA A 2 -54.69 -69.39 19.34
C ALA A 2 -54.26 -69.25 17.86
N ALA A 3 -53.70 -68.10 17.45
CA ALA A 3 -52.25 -67.78 17.48
C ALA A 3 -51.45 -68.62 16.46
N ALA A 4 -50.41 -68.16 15.76
CA ALA A 4 -49.74 -66.89 15.54
C ALA A 4 -48.53 -67.28 14.67
N ASP A 5 -48.22 -66.55 13.60
CA ASP A 5 -46.84 -66.25 13.15
C ASP A 5 -46.93 -65.51 11.81
N ARG A 6 -46.64 -64.20 11.79
CA ARG A 6 -45.31 -63.58 11.63
C ARG A 6 -44.80 -63.62 10.20
N GLU A 7 -44.98 -62.50 9.50
CA GLU A 7 -43.91 -61.90 8.69
C GLU A 7 -44.29 -60.42 8.48
N ARG A 8 -43.79 -59.54 9.35
CA ARG A 8 -42.51 -58.83 9.23
C ARG A 8 -42.44 -57.97 7.96
N ASP A 9 -42.85 -56.72 8.16
CA ASP A 9 -42.10 -55.51 7.83
C ASP A 9 -41.27 -55.55 6.55
N ASN A 10 -41.81 -54.94 5.49
CA ASN A 10 -40.96 -54.34 4.47
C ASN A 10 -41.65 -53.10 3.89
N ARG A 11 -41.81 -52.04 4.71
CA ARG A 11 -42.01 -50.70 4.16
C ARG A 11 -40.70 -50.28 3.50
N ALA A 12 -40.63 -50.48 2.19
CA ALA A 12 -39.59 -49.90 1.37
C ALA A 12 -39.70 -48.37 1.42
N GLU A 13 -38.93 -47.75 2.33
CA GLU A 13 -38.74 -46.30 2.27
C GLU A 13 -37.98 -45.94 0.98
N PRO A 14 -38.45 -44.94 0.21
CA PRO A 14 -37.67 -44.43 -0.91
C PRO A 14 -36.42 -43.75 -0.34
N ARG A 15 -35.26 -44.39 -0.50
CA ARG A 15 -33.95 -43.84 -0.15
C ARG A 15 -33.75 -42.53 -0.90
N SER A 16 -33.92 -41.40 -0.22
CA SER A 16 -33.50 -40.09 -0.71
C SER A 16 -32.01 -40.13 -1.07
N PRO A 17 -31.63 -39.76 -2.31
CA PRO A 17 -30.23 -39.77 -2.71
C PRO A 17 -29.46 -38.74 -1.89
N ARG A 18 -28.56 -39.23 -1.03
CA ARG A 18 -27.66 -38.38 -0.25
C ARG A 18 -26.76 -37.62 -1.20
N PHE A 19 -27.02 -36.31 -1.35
CA PHE A 19 -26.19 -35.40 -2.10
C PHE A 19 -24.82 -35.32 -1.41
N ARG A 20 -23.81 -36.00 -1.95
CA ARG A 20 -22.43 -35.91 -1.46
C ARG A 20 -21.91 -34.52 -1.81
N LEU A 21 -21.63 -33.71 -0.78
CA LEU A 21 -21.03 -32.37 -0.92
C LEU A 21 -19.57 -32.37 -1.42
N ASP A 22 -19.01 -33.56 -1.67
CA ASP A 22 -17.59 -33.76 -1.92
C ASP A 22 -17.22 -33.85 -3.41
N GLN A 23 -18.16 -33.59 -4.31
CA GLN A 23 -17.88 -33.50 -5.74
C GLN A 23 -17.74 -32.04 -6.15
N PRO A 24 -16.56 -31.61 -6.64
CA PRO A 24 -16.42 -30.28 -7.21
C PRO A 24 -17.40 -30.18 -8.38
N ARG A 25 -18.40 -29.29 -8.24
CA ARG A 25 -19.35 -28.98 -9.30
C ARG A 25 -18.57 -28.58 -10.54
N THR A 26 -18.65 -29.38 -11.60
CA THR A 26 -18.20 -28.99 -12.93
C THR A 26 -18.90 -27.67 -13.30
N PRO A 27 -18.16 -26.60 -13.64
CA PRO A 27 -18.76 -25.31 -13.94
C PRO A 27 -19.72 -25.47 -15.12
N ARG A 28 -20.99 -25.09 -14.91
CA ARG A 28 -21.99 -25.04 -15.98
C ARG A 28 -21.43 -24.21 -17.13
N PRO A 29 -21.52 -24.66 -18.40
CA PRO A 29 -21.15 -23.84 -19.53
C PRO A 29 -22.03 -22.57 -19.49
N LYS A 30 -21.40 -21.41 -19.25
CA LYS A 30 -22.09 -20.12 -19.31
C LYS A 30 -22.38 -19.84 -20.78
N LEU A 31 -23.66 -19.70 -21.09
CA LEU A 31 -24.19 -19.27 -22.41
C LEU A 31 -24.08 -17.76 -22.64
N LEU A 32 -23.42 -17.03 -21.73
CA LEU A 32 -23.20 -15.60 -21.86
C LEU A 32 -21.95 -15.38 -22.72
N PRO A 33 -22.01 -14.51 -23.75
CA PRO A 33 -20.82 -14.10 -24.48
C PRO A 33 -19.75 -13.63 -23.49
N ASP A 34 -18.56 -14.20 -23.59
CA ASP A 34 -17.42 -13.77 -22.79
C ASP A 34 -17.05 -12.36 -23.24
N TYR A 35 -17.46 -11.37 -22.45
CA TYR A 35 -17.24 -9.97 -22.76
C TYR A 35 -15.78 -9.68 -22.45
N ASP A 36 -14.92 -9.79 -23.46
CA ASP A 36 -13.46 -9.70 -23.33
C ASP A 36 -13.05 -8.37 -22.65
N PRO A 37 -12.73 -8.40 -21.35
CA PRO A 37 -12.50 -7.19 -20.56
C PRO A 37 -11.20 -6.49 -20.97
N GLU A 38 -10.33 -7.17 -21.71
CA GLU A 38 -9.05 -6.64 -22.19
C GLU A 38 -9.20 -5.75 -23.43
N ALA A 39 -10.16 -6.04 -24.30
CA ALA A 39 -10.48 -5.21 -25.46
C ALA A 39 -11.12 -3.87 -25.03
N PHE A 40 -12.10 -3.94 -24.12
CA PHE A 40 -12.67 -2.75 -23.47
C PHE A 40 -11.65 -2.02 -22.61
N GLY A 41 -10.77 -2.78 -21.95
CA GLY A 41 -9.45 -2.39 -21.41
C GLY A 41 -8.77 -1.25 -22.16
N ARG A 42 -8.33 -1.61 -23.35
CA ARG A 42 -7.53 -0.78 -24.25
C ARG A 42 -8.35 0.34 -24.89
N LEU A 43 -9.62 0.08 -25.17
CA LEU A 43 -10.52 1.10 -25.73
C LEU A 43 -10.77 2.24 -24.73
N SER A 44 -11.07 1.94 -23.46
CA SER A 44 -11.28 2.99 -22.45
C SER A 44 -10.03 3.82 -22.22
N GLU A 45 -8.84 3.19 -22.20
CA GLU A 45 -7.57 3.92 -22.01
C GLU A 45 -7.28 4.88 -23.18
N ARG A 46 -7.65 4.47 -24.40
CA ARG A 46 -7.55 5.33 -25.58
C ARG A 46 -8.54 6.47 -25.52
N ILE A 47 -9.80 6.21 -25.14
CA ILE A 47 -10.85 7.22 -24.97
C ILE A 47 -10.49 8.20 -23.84
N ALA A 48 -9.98 7.73 -22.70
CA ALA A 48 -9.57 8.57 -21.57
C ALA A 48 -8.45 9.54 -21.95
N ARG A 49 -7.42 9.06 -22.66
CA ARG A 49 -6.36 9.94 -23.21
C ARG A 49 -6.90 10.93 -24.25
N PHE A 50 -7.93 10.53 -25.01
CA PHE A 50 -8.53 11.37 -26.03
C PHE A 50 -9.45 12.46 -25.45
N LEU A 51 -10.28 12.13 -24.46
CA LEU A 51 -11.18 13.07 -23.76
C LEU A 51 -10.42 14.02 -22.82
N GLY A 52 -9.35 13.56 -22.17
CA GLY A 52 -8.56 14.38 -21.25
C GLY A 52 -7.68 15.42 -21.93
N THR A 53 -7.43 15.28 -23.23
CA THR A 53 -6.64 16.23 -24.00
C THR A 53 -7.57 17.22 -24.70
N GLY A 54 -7.42 18.53 -24.47
CA GLY A 54 -8.26 19.59 -25.07
C GLY A 54 -8.36 19.58 -26.61
N ARG A 55 -7.56 18.75 -27.28
CA ARG A 55 -7.63 18.42 -28.72
C ARG A 55 -8.99 17.87 -29.17
N PHE A 56 -9.75 17.15 -28.32
CA PHE A 56 -11.10 16.69 -28.69
C PHE A 56 -12.06 17.85 -28.95
N ILE A 57 -12.04 18.85 -28.06
CA ILE A 57 -12.89 20.03 -28.16
C ILE A 57 -12.53 20.81 -29.44
N VAL A 58 -11.24 21.01 -29.70
CA VAL A 58 -10.77 21.70 -30.91
C VAL A 58 -11.27 20.99 -32.17
N TRP A 59 -11.14 19.67 -32.26
CA TRP A 59 -11.58 18.91 -33.42
C TRP A 59 -13.11 18.99 -33.61
N MET A 60 -13.88 18.83 -32.53
CA MET A 60 -15.34 18.97 -32.56
C MET A 60 -15.79 20.36 -33.03
N THR A 61 -15.15 21.42 -32.53
CA THR A 61 -15.42 22.79 -32.96
C THR A 61 -15.11 22.98 -34.44
N VAL A 62 -13.98 22.45 -34.94
CA VAL A 62 -13.62 22.53 -36.36
C VAL A 62 -14.68 21.85 -37.23
N VAL A 63 -15.19 20.69 -36.86
CA VAL A 63 -16.23 20.03 -37.66
C VAL A 63 -17.56 20.76 -37.64
N ILE A 64 -17.98 21.32 -36.50
CA ILE A 64 -19.17 22.15 -36.44
C ILE A 64 -19.01 23.37 -37.35
N ILE A 65 -17.86 24.05 -37.30
CA ILE A 65 -17.57 25.20 -38.16
C ILE A 65 -17.59 24.78 -39.64
N LEU A 66 -16.92 23.70 -40.02
CA LEU A 66 -16.89 23.21 -41.40
C LEU A 66 -18.30 22.87 -41.90
N TRP A 67 -19.14 22.26 -41.06
CA TRP A 67 -20.53 21.95 -41.41
C TRP A 67 -21.37 23.20 -41.65
N VAL A 68 -21.24 24.19 -40.76
CA VAL A 68 -21.94 25.47 -40.86
C VAL A 68 -21.47 26.23 -42.10
N VAL A 69 -20.16 26.32 -42.32
CA VAL A 69 -19.57 26.98 -43.49
C VAL A 69 -20.01 26.29 -44.78
N TRP A 70 -20.02 24.96 -44.82
CA TRP A 70 -20.50 24.20 -45.97
C TRP A 70 -21.96 24.51 -46.28
N ASN A 71 -22.84 24.52 -45.28
CA ASN A 71 -24.26 24.79 -45.48
C ASN A 71 -24.57 26.26 -45.83
N ILE A 72 -23.72 27.21 -45.43
CA ILE A 72 -23.86 28.63 -45.79
C ILE A 72 -23.30 28.91 -47.20
N ALA A 73 -22.12 28.39 -47.50
CA ALA A 73 -21.41 28.64 -48.76
C ALA A 73 -21.94 27.78 -49.92
N ALA A 74 -22.65 26.68 -49.63
CA ALA A 74 -23.29 25.87 -50.66
C ALA A 74 -24.44 26.64 -51.36
N PRO A 75 -24.56 26.56 -52.69
CA PRO A 75 -25.72 27.06 -53.44
C PRO A 75 -27.02 26.40 -52.96
N ASP A 76 -28.17 27.08 -53.10
CA ASP A 76 -29.48 26.63 -52.59
C ASP A 76 -29.87 25.19 -52.97
N HIS A 77 -29.37 24.67 -54.09
CA HIS A 77 -29.62 23.30 -54.56
C HIS A 77 -28.77 22.21 -53.87
N LEU A 78 -27.73 22.59 -53.12
CA LEU A 78 -26.82 21.69 -52.38
C LEU A 78 -26.84 21.94 -50.86
N ARG A 79 -27.71 22.85 -50.38
CA ARG A 79 -27.90 23.10 -48.95
C ARG A 79 -28.68 21.93 -48.34
N PHE A 80 -27.96 21.00 -47.73
CA PHE A 80 -28.56 19.87 -47.02
C PHE A 80 -29.25 20.30 -45.72
N ASP A 81 -28.80 21.37 -45.07
CA ASP A 81 -29.28 21.80 -43.75
C ASP A 81 -29.38 23.35 -43.67
N GLN A 82 -30.54 23.90 -44.05
CA GLN A 82 -30.85 25.33 -43.92
C GLN A 82 -31.07 25.72 -42.45
N TYR A 83 -30.89 27.00 -42.12
CA TYR A 83 -31.18 27.56 -40.78
C TYR A 83 -32.61 27.15 -40.35
N PRO A 84 -32.81 26.42 -39.22
CA PRO A 84 -31.99 26.39 -38.00
C PRO A 84 -31.04 25.18 -37.81
N PHE A 85 -30.52 24.56 -38.87
CA PHE A 85 -29.59 23.41 -38.82
C PHE A 85 -30.17 22.19 -38.05
N ILE A 86 -31.29 21.65 -38.55
CA ILE A 86 -32.01 20.57 -37.89
C ILE A 86 -31.19 19.27 -37.85
N PHE A 87 -30.43 18.97 -38.91
CA PHE A 87 -29.64 17.75 -38.96
C PHE A 87 -28.46 17.79 -38.00
N LEU A 88 -27.77 18.93 -37.92
CA LEU A 88 -26.70 19.14 -36.95
C LEU A 88 -27.23 18.99 -35.51
N THR A 89 -28.42 19.55 -35.24
CA THR A 89 -29.06 19.47 -33.92
C THR A 89 -29.46 18.02 -33.57
N LEU A 90 -30.06 17.29 -34.50
CA LEU A 90 -30.42 15.88 -34.33
C LEU A 90 -29.19 15.00 -34.11
N MET A 91 -28.11 15.27 -34.82
CA MET A 91 -26.86 14.53 -34.68
C MET A 91 -26.20 14.81 -33.32
N LEU A 92 -26.17 16.06 -32.85
CA LEU A 92 -25.65 16.41 -31.54
C LEU A 92 -26.49 15.83 -30.39
N SER A 93 -27.82 15.81 -30.52
CA SER A 93 -28.69 15.22 -29.49
C SER A 93 -28.51 13.70 -29.42
N LEU A 94 -28.39 13.03 -30.57
CA LEU A 94 -28.05 11.61 -30.63
C LEU A 94 -26.65 11.33 -30.06
N GLN A 95 -25.67 12.17 -30.38
CA GLN A 95 -24.31 12.05 -29.85
C GLN A 95 -24.31 12.09 -28.32
N ALA A 96 -25.01 13.06 -27.72
CA ALA A 96 -25.13 13.16 -26.27
C ALA A 96 -25.82 11.92 -25.66
N SER A 97 -26.89 11.45 -26.31
CA SER A 97 -27.65 10.27 -25.85
C SER A 97 -26.82 8.99 -25.86
N TYR A 98 -25.97 8.77 -26.87
CA TYR A 98 -25.10 7.59 -26.95
C TYR A 98 -23.81 7.73 -26.13
N ALA A 99 -23.34 8.96 -25.90
CA ALA A 99 -22.18 9.23 -25.05
C ALA A 99 -22.43 8.82 -23.59
N ALA A 100 -23.61 9.12 -23.04
CA ALA A 100 -23.95 8.81 -21.64
C ALA A 100 -23.74 7.33 -21.26
N PRO A 101 -24.29 6.32 -21.97
CA PRO A 101 -24.07 4.91 -21.64
C PRO A 101 -22.63 4.46 -21.86
N LEU A 102 -21.93 4.99 -22.87
CA LEU A 102 -20.51 4.70 -23.09
C LEU A 102 -19.63 5.22 -21.95
N ILE A 103 -19.93 6.43 -21.46
CA ILE A 103 -19.24 7.03 -20.31
C ILE A 103 -19.56 6.22 -19.04
N LEU A 104 -20.81 5.83 -18.83
CA LEU A 104 -21.20 4.99 -17.68
C LEU A 104 -20.49 3.64 -17.68
N LEU A 105 -20.36 2.98 -18.84
CA LEU A 105 -19.60 1.73 -18.96
C LEU A 105 -18.10 1.93 -18.71
N ALA A 106 -17.54 3.06 -19.15
CA ALA A 106 -16.15 3.40 -18.88
C ALA A 106 -15.90 3.69 -17.38
N GLN A 107 -16.85 4.34 -16.70
CA GLN A 107 -16.79 4.67 -15.27
C GLN A 107 -16.92 3.43 -14.40
N ASN A 108 -17.88 2.53 -14.67
CA ASN A 108 -18.08 1.31 -13.87
C ASN A 108 -16.80 0.46 -13.74
N ARG A 109 -15.96 0.46 -14.79
CA ARG A 109 -14.68 -0.26 -14.81
C ARG A 109 -13.53 0.50 -14.16
N GLN A 110 -13.59 1.83 -14.11
CA GLN A 110 -12.67 2.63 -13.30
C GLN A 110 -12.96 2.41 -11.81
N ASP A 111 -14.24 2.43 -11.42
CA ASP A 111 -14.68 2.19 -10.04
C ASP A 111 -14.27 0.80 -9.53
N ASP A 112 -14.36 -0.23 -10.39
CA ASP A 112 -13.90 -1.59 -10.04
C ASP A 112 -12.37 -1.66 -9.81
N ARG A 113 -11.57 -0.97 -10.63
CA ARG A 113 -10.11 -0.89 -10.43
C ARG A 113 -9.77 -0.09 -9.17
N ASP A 114 -10.45 1.02 -8.95
CA ASP A 114 -10.25 1.89 -7.80
C ASP A 114 -10.61 1.16 -6.51
N ARG A 115 -11.65 0.31 -6.53
CA ARG A 115 -11.99 -0.57 -5.42
C ARG A 115 -10.88 -1.57 -5.10
N VAL A 116 -10.30 -2.23 -6.11
CA VAL A 116 -9.20 -3.18 -5.90
C VAL A 116 -7.96 -2.47 -5.34
N ASN A 117 -7.62 -1.29 -5.87
CA ASN A 117 -6.52 -0.48 -5.36
C ASN A 117 -6.75 -0.07 -3.89
N LEU A 118 -7.97 0.37 -3.55
CA LEU A 118 -8.36 0.70 -2.17
C LEU A 118 -8.25 -0.49 -1.22
N GLU A 119 -8.66 -1.69 -1.65
CA GLU A 119 -8.52 -2.91 -0.84
C GLU A 119 -7.05 -3.29 -0.63
N GLN A 120 -6.20 -3.09 -1.64
CA GLN A 120 -4.76 -3.34 -1.53
C GLN A 120 -4.07 -2.31 -0.62
N ASP A 121 -4.41 -1.04 -0.74
CA ASP A 121 -3.89 0.03 0.13
C ASP A 121 -4.28 -0.18 1.59
N ARG A 122 -5.50 -0.65 1.87
CA ARG A 122 -5.90 -1.04 3.22
C ARG A 122 -5.00 -2.14 3.80
N LYS A 123 -4.75 -3.20 3.02
CA LYS A 123 -3.85 -4.29 3.44
C LYS A 123 -2.42 -3.83 3.64
N GLN A 124 -1.92 -2.93 2.79
CA GLN A 124 -0.59 -2.34 2.94
C GLN A 124 -0.51 -1.48 4.20
N ASN A 125 -1.53 -0.67 4.48
CA ASN A 125 -1.59 0.16 5.67
C ASN A 125 -1.65 -0.67 6.96
N GLU A 126 -2.43 -1.75 6.97
CA GLU A 126 -2.44 -2.71 8.09
C GLU A 126 -1.05 -3.32 8.35
N ARG A 127 -0.33 -3.71 7.28
CA ARG A 127 1.06 -4.20 7.39
C ARG A 127 2.01 -3.10 7.88
N SER A 128 1.88 -1.88 7.37
CA SER A 128 2.72 -0.76 7.78
C SER A 128 2.53 -0.41 9.27
N ILE A 129 1.30 -0.52 9.77
CA ILE A 129 1.01 -0.33 11.21
C ILE A 129 1.68 -1.44 12.02
N ALA A 130 1.58 -2.69 11.59
CA ALA A 130 2.23 -3.83 12.26
C ALA A 130 3.76 -3.71 12.26
N ASP A 131 4.37 -3.29 11.14
CA ASP A 131 5.81 -3.07 11.05
C ASP A 131 6.26 -1.91 11.95
N THR A 132 5.45 -0.85 12.05
CA THR A 132 5.74 0.28 12.95
C THR A 132 5.64 -0.15 14.41
N GLU A 133 4.65 -0.97 14.76
CA GLU A 133 4.50 -1.53 16.11
C GLU A 133 5.67 -2.46 16.45
N TYR A 134 6.09 -3.29 15.51
CA TYR A 134 7.26 -4.15 15.66
C TYR A 134 8.54 -3.34 15.87
N LEU A 135 8.82 -2.36 15.00
CA LEU A 135 9.97 -1.47 15.14
C LEU A 135 9.94 -0.69 16.45
N THR A 136 8.78 -0.24 16.89
CA THR A 136 8.64 0.48 18.17
C THR A 136 8.95 -0.43 19.35
N ARG A 137 8.48 -1.69 19.31
CA ARG A 137 8.80 -2.69 20.34
C ARG A 137 10.29 -3.05 20.32
N GLU A 138 10.88 -3.17 19.14
CA GLU A 138 12.32 -3.46 18.98
C GLU A 138 13.19 -2.29 19.44
N ILE A 139 12.78 -1.05 19.17
CA ILE A 139 13.44 0.16 19.70
C ILE A 139 13.29 0.24 21.22
N ALA A 140 12.13 -0.14 21.76
CA ALA A 140 11.92 -0.19 23.21
C ALA A 140 12.80 -1.26 23.88
N SER A 141 12.93 -2.45 23.28
CA SER A 141 13.81 -3.51 23.78
C SER A 141 15.29 -3.14 23.64
N LEU A 142 15.71 -2.53 22.52
CA LEU A 142 17.05 -1.95 22.34
C LEU A 142 17.33 -0.86 23.38
N ARG A 143 16.37 0.02 23.64
CA ARG A 143 16.50 1.08 24.65
C ARG A 143 16.61 0.49 26.06
N MET A 144 15.86 -0.55 26.38
CA MET A 144 15.97 -1.24 27.67
C MET A 144 17.32 -1.95 27.80
N GLY A 145 17.75 -2.70 26.77
CA GLY A 145 19.05 -3.36 26.75
C GLY A 145 20.24 -2.38 26.82
N LEU A 146 20.16 -1.23 26.15
CA LEU A 146 21.16 -0.16 26.28
C LEU A 146 21.06 0.59 27.62
N GLY A 147 19.85 0.73 28.15
CA GLY A 147 19.57 1.36 29.44
C GLY A 147 20.08 0.55 30.63
N GLU A 148 20.05 -0.78 30.54
CA GLU A 148 20.58 -1.69 31.57
C GLU A 148 22.12 -1.82 31.49
N VAL A 149 22.75 -1.58 30.33
CA VAL A 149 24.17 -1.94 30.12
C VAL A 149 25.18 -0.79 30.22
N ALA A 150 24.89 0.50 29.97
CA ALA A 150 26.03 1.42 29.74
C ALA A 150 26.05 2.79 30.42
N THR A 151 25.10 3.70 30.21
CA THR A 151 25.62 5.06 29.91
C THR A 151 26.10 5.93 31.08
N ARG A 152 25.76 5.66 32.34
CA ARG A 152 26.16 6.57 33.44
C ARG A 152 26.97 5.92 34.52
N ASP A 153 26.45 4.90 35.18
CA ASP A 153 27.15 4.34 36.34
C ASP A 153 28.27 3.39 35.92
N TRP A 154 28.09 2.62 34.83
CA TRP A 154 29.15 1.79 34.25
C TRP A 154 30.24 2.62 33.57
N ILE A 155 29.89 3.61 32.72
CA ILE A 155 30.89 4.53 32.13
C ILE A 155 31.64 5.30 33.22
N ARG A 156 30.96 5.69 34.31
CA ARG A 156 31.60 6.38 35.42
C ARG A 156 32.55 5.46 36.20
N SER A 157 32.17 4.22 36.48
CA SER A 157 33.04 3.28 37.18
C SER A 157 34.26 2.93 36.33
N GLU A 158 34.08 2.69 35.04
CA GLU A 158 35.19 2.36 34.13
C GLU A 158 36.16 3.54 33.99
N LEU A 159 35.64 4.77 33.85
CA LEU A 159 36.47 5.97 33.85
C LEU A 159 37.19 6.19 35.18
N GLN A 160 36.55 5.88 36.32
CA GLN A 160 37.19 6.00 37.63
C GLN A 160 38.28 4.96 37.84
N ASP A 161 38.06 3.71 37.42
CA ASP A 161 39.06 2.65 37.50
C ASP A 161 40.27 2.97 36.62
N LEU A 162 40.05 3.41 35.37
CA LEU A 162 41.14 3.84 34.48
C LEU A 162 41.92 5.04 35.03
N VAL A 163 41.24 6.02 35.63
CA VAL A 163 41.90 7.18 36.26
C VAL A 163 42.73 6.75 37.47
N LYS A 164 42.20 5.84 38.29
CA LYS A 164 42.87 5.32 39.48
C LYS A 164 44.12 4.54 39.11
N GLU A 165 44.04 3.70 38.08
CA GLU A 165 45.19 2.96 37.55
C GLU A 165 46.30 3.89 37.06
N LEU A 166 45.95 4.97 36.35
CA LEU A 166 46.92 5.98 35.91
C LEU A 166 47.56 6.75 37.08
N GLU A 167 46.80 7.05 38.13
CA GLU A 167 47.35 7.68 39.35
C GLU A 167 48.30 6.77 40.10
N GLU A 168 47.96 5.48 40.26
CA GLU A 168 48.82 4.48 40.90
C GLU A 168 50.14 4.33 40.15
N GLN A 169 50.11 4.19 38.82
CA GLN A 169 51.31 4.15 37.99
C GLN A 169 52.17 5.42 38.14
N ARG A 170 51.53 6.59 38.27
CA ARG A 170 52.26 7.86 38.45
C ARG A 170 52.90 7.95 39.83
N ILE A 171 52.24 7.46 40.87
CA ILE A 171 52.77 7.42 42.24
C ILE A 171 53.94 6.44 42.31
N GLU A 172 53.82 5.25 41.71
CA GLU A 172 54.88 4.26 41.64
C GLU A 172 56.11 4.81 40.89
N GLN A 173 55.92 5.42 39.71
CA GLN A 173 57.02 6.07 38.98
C GLN A 173 57.67 7.18 39.80
N ARG A 174 56.90 7.94 40.59
CA ARG A 174 57.41 9.03 41.42
C ARG A 174 58.14 8.52 42.66
N ALA A 175 57.67 7.43 43.25
CA ALA A 175 58.32 6.73 44.36
C ALA A 175 59.64 6.11 43.90
N GLU A 176 59.64 5.43 42.75
CA GLU A 176 60.85 4.89 42.13
C GLU A 176 61.87 6.00 41.84
N LYS A 177 61.44 7.13 41.25
CA LYS A 177 62.29 8.31 41.07
C LYS A 177 62.85 8.88 42.37
N ARG A 178 62.08 8.82 43.46
CA ARG A 178 62.49 9.36 44.78
C ARG A 178 63.47 8.44 45.48
N VAL A 179 63.35 7.12 45.30
CA VAL A 179 64.31 6.14 45.81
C VAL A 179 65.64 6.23 45.05
N VAL A 180 65.60 6.57 43.76
CA VAL A 180 66.81 6.80 42.94
C VAL A 180 67.56 8.08 43.31
N PHE A 181 66.91 9.06 43.94
CA PHE A 181 67.55 10.31 44.44
C PHE A 181 67.30 10.54 45.94
N PRO A 182 68.06 9.91 46.85
CA PRO A 182 68.01 10.25 48.27
C PRO A 182 68.55 11.66 48.52
N SER A 183 67.75 12.54 49.11
CA SER A 183 68.21 13.84 49.59
C SER A 183 69.04 13.65 50.87
N GLU A 184 70.35 13.89 50.80
CA GLU A 184 71.24 13.93 51.97
C GLU A 184 70.74 14.92 53.02
N GLY A 185 70.73 14.47 54.27
CA GLY A 185 70.06 15.14 55.39
C GLY A 185 70.84 16.33 55.95
N VAL A 186 70.08 17.35 56.39
CA VAL A 186 70.59 18.35 57.34
C VAL A 186 70.24 17.88 58.75
N ARG A 187 71.19 17.18 59.38
CA ARG A 187 71.13 16.79 60.79
C ARG A 187 71.44 18.04 61.62
N GLY A 188 70.40 18.72 62.10
CA GLY A 188 70.50 19.82 63.06
C GLY A 188 71.11 19.34 64.37
N ARG A 189 72.21 20.00 64.73
CA ARG A 189 73.17 19.66 65.79
C ARG A 189 72.59 19.95 67.18
N ASP A 190 72.56 18.95 68.06
CA ASP A 190 72.47 19.15 69.50
C ASP A 190 73.72 19.89 70.00
N VAL A 191 73.51 21.08 70.58
CA VAL A 191 74.46 21.86 71.39
C VAL A 191 73.57 22.43 72.50
N GLY A 192 73.70 22.10 73.79
CA GLY A 192 74.89 22.04 74.59
C GLY A 192 74.99 23.32 75.43
N ASP A 193 74.84 23.17 76.75
CA ASP A 193 75.39 24.02 77.83
C ASP A 193 74.57 25.22 78.37
N ARG A 194 73.95 25.03 79.56
CA ARG A 194 74.16 25.74 80.85
C ARG A 194 72.93 25.81 81.74
#